data_AF-A0A4S9D4D9-F1
#
_entry.id   AF-A0A4S9D4D9-F1
#
_cell.length_a   1.000
_cell.length_b   1.000
_cell.length_c   1.000
_cell.angle_alpha   90.00
_cell.angle_beta   90.00
_cell.angle_gamma   90.00
#
_symmetry.space_group_name_H-M   'P 1'
#
loop_
_entity.id
_entity.type
_entity.pdbx_description
1 polymer ?
#
loop_
_entity_poly.entity_id
_entity_poly.type
_entity_poly.pdbx_seq_one_letter_code
_entity_poly.pdbx_strand_id
1 'polypeptide(L)'
;MAWAHYADYWVVLLFYGGFLLAELDIRRSALAASKTFSNTLSSPKPSILWSVFYILVFIGGLYLGGQPEQRWEHAPGWMTLWSLIPSYIHDRHRYWTGWGALLLVWSTSNSPMLQSIFNNRFTQYLGKISFSLYLVHGFMIHTLYYSLLPVVWNIFGSETHLQKEVSFGVALGIV
;
A
#
# COMPACT_ATOMS: atom_id res chain seq x y z
N MET A 1 9.30 -18.51 -0.83
CA MET A 1 9.32 -17.33 0.05
C MET A 1 10.69 -17.01 0.59
N ALA A 2 11.27 -17.85 1.46
CA ALA A 2 12.60 -17.59 2.04
C ALA A 2 13.70 -17.38 0.98
N TRP A 3 13.70 -18.22 -0.07
CA TRP A 3 14.63 -18.04 -1.19
C TRP A 3 14.42 -16.73 -1.96
N ALA A 4 13.16 -16.33 -2.21
CA ALA A 4 12.85 -15.08 -2.91
C ALA A 4 13.22 -13.84 -2.07
N HIS A 5 13.08 -13.92 -0.75
CA HIS A 5 13.57 -12.89 0.18
C HIS A 5 15.10 -12.79 0.14
N TYR A 6 15.79 -13.93 0.18
CA TYR A 6 17.25 -13.99 0.13
C TYR A 6 17.83 -13.49 -1.20
N ALA A 7 17.17 -13.82 -2.32
CA ALA A 7 17.55 -13.39 -3.66
C ALA A 7 17.11 -11.96 -4.01
N ASP A 8 16.52 -11.21 -3.07
CA ASP A 8 16.00 -9.85 -3.26
C ASP A 8 14.95 -9.71 -4.39
N TYR A 9 14.19 -10.78 -4.64
CA TYR A 9 13.08 -10.75 -5.60
C TYR A 9 11.79 -10.32 -4.91
N TRP A 10 11.70 -9.03 -4.61
CA TRP A 10 10.57 -8.41 -3.92
C TRP A 10 9.22 -8.66 -4.62
N VAL A 11 9.17 -8.65 -5.96
CA VAL A 11 7.94 -8.91 -6.75
C VAL A 11 7.43 -10.33 -6.48
N VAL A 12 8.34 -11.30 -6.51
CA VAL A 12 8.04 -12.72 -6.30
C VAL A 12 7.59 -12.96 -4.86
N LEU A 13 8.24 -12.29 -3.91
CA LEU A 13 7.85 -12.32 -2.49
C LEU A 13 6.42 -11.79 -2.29
N LEU A 14 6.09 -10.64 -2.87
CA LEU A 14 4.73 -10.07 -2.79
C LEU A 14 3.69 -10.97 -3.45
N PHE A 15 4.00 -11.52 -4.62
CA PHE A 15 3.10 -12.41 -5.34
C PHE A 15 2.75 -13.65 -4.54
N TYR A 16 3.76 -14.38 -4.05
CA TYR A 16 3.52 -15.56 -3.21
C TYR A 16 2.86 -15.18 -1.88
N GLY A 17 3.08 -13.96 -1.39
CA GLY A 17 2.53 -13.49 -0.12
C GLY A 17 1.03 -13.28 -0.24
N GLY A 18 0.60 -12.59 -1.29
CA GLY A 18 -0.81 -12.47 -1.65
C GLY A 18 -1.46 -13.83 -1.89
N PHE A 19 -0.77 -14.74 -2.59
CA PHE A 19 -1.26 -16.10 -2.81
C PHE A 19 -1.53 -16.86 -1.50
N LEU A 20 -0.56 -16.84 -0.57
CA LEU A 20 -0.73 -17.48 0.74
C LEU A 20 -1.85 -16.86 1.55
N LEU A 21 -1.97 -15.53 1.54
CA LEU A 21 -3.05 -14.83 2.24
C LEU A 21 -4.43 -15.20 1.69
N ALA A 22 -4.56 -15.30 0.35
CA ALA A 22 -5.80 -15.72 -0.31
C ALA A 22 -6.17 -17.17 0.05
N GLU A 23 -5.20 -18.10 0.00
CA GLU A 23 -5.42 -19.49 0.40
C GLU A 23 -5.88 -19.60 1.87
N LEU A 24 -5.25 -18.84 2.77
CA LEU A 24 -5.65 -18.79 4.18
C LEU A 24 -7.05 -18.20 4.37
N ASP A 25 -7.46 -17.24 3.54
CA ASP A 25 -8.79 -16.64 3.58
C ASP A 25 -9.88 -17.62 3.12
N ILE A 26 -9.62 -18.35 2.04
CA ILE A 26 -10.51 -19.41 1.54
C ILE A 26 -10.69 -20.49 2.60
N ARG A 27 -9.61 -20.95 3.22
CA ARG A 27 -9.67 -21.94 4.31
C ARG A 27 -10.47 -21.43 5.50
N ARG A 28 -10.20 -20.20 5.97
CA ARG A 28 -10.95 -19.57 7.07
C ARG A 28 -12.44 -19.53 6.78
N SER A 29 -12.82 -19.14 5.56
CA SER A 29 -14.20 -19.08 5.11
C SER A 29 -14.86 -20.47 5.06
N ALA A 30 -14.16 -21.48 4.57
CA ALA A 30 -14.63 -22.87 4.54
C ALA A 30 -14.87 -23.43 5.96
N LEU A 31 -13.96 -23.19 6.90
CA LEU A 31 -14.13 -23.59 8.31
C LEU A 31 -15.29 -22.85 9.00
N ALA A 32 -15.50 -21.57 8.69
CA ALA A 32 -16.63 -20.80 9.22
C ALA A 32 -17.98 -21.37 8.71
N ALA A 33 -18.05 -21.74 7.43
CA ALA A 33 -19.22 -22.37 6.83
C ALA A 33 -19.52 -23.74 7.47
N SER A 34 -18.51 -24.60 7.66
CA SER A 34 -18.69 -25.91 8.29
C SER A 34 -19.13 -25.80 9.76
N LYS A 35 -18.60 -24.82 10.50
CA LYS A 35 -18.97 -24.58 11.90
C LYS A 35 -20.40 -24.05 12.05
N THR A 36 -20.87 -23.29 11.06
CA THR A 36 -22.26 -22.78 10.98
C THR A 36 -23.24 -23.92 10.72
N PHE A 37 -22.87 -24.90 9.89
CA PHE A 37 -23.71 -26.09 9.64
C PHE A 37 -23.83 -27.00 10.88
N SER A 38 -22.78 -27.08 11.70
CA SER A 38 -22.75 -27.92 12.90
C SER A 38 -23.39 -27.28 14.15
N ASN A 39 -23.50 -25.94 14.22
CA ASN A 39 -24.00 -25.25 15.41
C ASN A 39 -25.21 -24.38 15.04
N THR A 40 -26.41 -24.86 15.35
CA THR A 40 -27.66 -24.08 15.34
C THR A 40 -27.76 -23.08 16.51
N LEU A 41 -26.71 -22.93 17.34
CA LEU A 41 -26.72 -22.04 18.50
C LEU A 41 -25.59 -20.99 18.44
N SER A 42 -26.03 -19.73 18.40
CA SER A 42 -25.30 -18.47 18.65
C SER A 42 -24.02 -18.21 17.86
N SER A 43 -24.08 -17.23 16.93
CA SER A 43 -22.91 -16.66 16.26
C SER A 43 -21.88 -16.15 17.28
N PRO A 44 -20.60 -16.54 17.18
CA PRO A 44 -19.55 -16.02 18.05
C PRO A 44 -19.41 -14.50 17.82
N LYS A 45 -19.51 -13.72 18.91
CA LYS A 45 -19.31 -12.27 18.84
C LYS A 45 -17.89 -11.96 18.38
N PRO A 46 -17.69 -11.01 17.45
CA PRO A 46 -16.35 -10.58 17.07
C PRO A 46 -15.64 -10.00 18.30
N SER A 47 -14.46 -10.53 18.62
CA SER A 47 -13.66 -10.06 19.73
C SER A 47 -13.10 -8.67 19.42
N ILE A 48 -13.45 -7.69 20.25
CA ILE A 48 -12.97 -6.31 20.10
C ILE A 48 -11.44 -6.21 20.12
N LEU A 49 -10.78 -7.09 20.89
CA LEU A 49 -9.32 -7.15 20.96
C LEU A 49 -8.71 -7.48 19.59
N TRP A 50 -9.31 -8.42 18.86
CA TRP A 50 -8.86 -8.77 17.51
C TRP A 50 -9.12 -7.65 16.52
N SER A 51 -10.27 -6.97 16.62
CA SER A 51 -10.55 -5.78 15.79
C SER A 51 -9.52 -4.68 16.00
N VAL A 52 -9.19 -4.35 17.26
CA VAL A 52 -8.16 -3.35 17.59
C VAL A 52 -6.79 -3.78 17.06
N PHE A 53 -6.43 -5.06 17.26
CA PHE A 53 -5.17 -5.60 16.74
C PHE A 53 -5.04 -5.42 15.22
N TYR A 54 -6.06 -5.78 14.44
CA TYR A 54 -6.02 -5.61 12.98
C TYR A 54 -5.94 -4.15 12.56
N ILE A 55 -6.58 -3.23 13.27
CA ILE A 55 -6.45 -1.78 13.02
C ILE A 55 -5.02 -1.30 13.28
N LEU A 56 -4.40 -1.73 14.37
CA LEU A 56 -3.00 -1.40 14.66
C LEU A 56 -2.05 -1.95 13.59
N VAL A 57 -2.28 -3.20 13.14
CA VAL A 57 -1.52 -3.80 12.04
C VAL A 57 -1.72 -3.02 10.73
N PHE A 58 -2.94 -2.55 10.45
CA PHE A 58 -3.23 -1.72 9.28
C PHE A 58 -2.48 -0.38 9.34
N ILE A 59 -2.51 0.30 10.48
CA ILE A 59 -1.76 1.56 10.69
C ILE A 59 -0.26 1.33 10.55
N GLY A 60 0.27 0.25 11.14
CA GLY A 60 1.68 -0.14 10.99
C GLY A 60 2.05 -0.43 9.54
N GLY A 61 1.20 -1.17 8.82
CA GLY A 61 1.39 -1.44 7.39
C GLY A 61 1.37 -0.17 6.54
N LEU A 62 0.49 0.79 6.86
CA LEU A 62 0.42 2.08 6.19
C LEU A 62 1.69 2.92 6.45
N TYR A 63 2.17 2.91 7.69
CA TYR A 63 3.43 3.57 8.05
C TYR A 63 4.61 2.98 7.29
N LEU A 64 4.75 1.64 7.23
CA LEU A 64 5.81 0.97 6.46
C LEU A 64 5.69 1.20 4.94
N GLY A 65 4.46 1.30 4.43
CA GLY A 65 4.19 1.64 3.04
C GLY A 65 4.63 3.05 2.67
N GLY A 66 4.70 3.97 3.64
CA GLY A 66 5.14 5.35 3.47
C GLY A 66 6.66 5.54 3.55
N GLN A 67 7.45 4.54 3.17
CA GLN A 67 8.92 4.61 3.23
C GLN A 67 9.46 5.81 2.44
N PRO A 68 10.21 6.73 3.08
CA PRO A 68 10.81 7.86 2.38
C PRO A 68 11.93 7.38 1.47
N GLU A 69 11.88 7.79 0.20
CA GLU A 69 12.92 7.47 -0.78
C GLU A 69 14.20 8.29 -0.54
N GLN A 70 14.05 9.53 -0.08
CA GLN A 70 15.15 10.45 0.24
C GLN A 70 15.03 10.95 1.67
N ARG A 71 16.17 11.32 2.28
CA ARG A 71 16.23 11.95 3.60
C ARG A 71 15.54 11.15 4.71
N TRP A 72 15.67 9.82 4.68
CA TRP A 72 15.15 8.91 5.70
C TRP A 72 15.64 9.24 7.12
N GLU A 73 16.79 9.91 7.24
CA GLU A 73 17.36 10.40 8.51
C GLU A 73 16.48 11.44 9.24
N HIS A 74 15.70 12.23 8.49
CA HIS A 74 14.82 13.25 9.06
C HIS A 74 13.41 12.74 9.36
N ALA A 75 13.10 11.52 8.93
CA ALA A 75 11.79 10.92 9.16
C ALA A 75 11.79 10.12 10.48
N PRO A 76 10.85 10.38 11.40
CA PRO A 76 10.86 9.76 12.72
C PRO A 76 10.72 8.25 12.61
N GLY A 77 11.61 7.49 13.26
CA GLY A 77 11.64 6.03 13.26
C GLY A 77 12.36 5.39 12.07
N TRP A 78 12.53 6.09 10.94
CA TRP A 78 13.09 5.48 9.73
C TRP A 78 14.58 5.17 9.81
N MET A 79 15.32 5.87 10.66
CA MET A 79 16.73 5.60 10.91
C MET A 79 16.97 4.20 11.49
N THR A 80 16.09 3.73 12.38
CA THR A 80 16.18 2.37 12.94
C THR A 80 15.61 1.32 12.00
N LEU A 81 14.52 1.61 11.30
CA LEU A 81 13.99 0.68 10.29
C LEU A 81 14.99 0.46 9.14
N TRP A 82 15.68 1.51 8.70
CA TRP A 82 16.66 1.42 7.64
C TRP A 82 17.87 0.56 8.04
N SER A 83 18.32 0.65 9.30
CA SER A 83 19.43 -0.17 9.80
C SER A 83 19.07 -1.64 10.00
N LEU A 84 17.78 -1.96 10.15
CA LEU A 84 17.27 -3.34 10.24
C LEU A 84 17.17 -4.05 8.88
N ILE A 85 17.37 -3.34 7.76
CA ILE A 85 17.36 -3.95 6.43
C ILE A 85 18.61 -4.83 6.27
N PRO A 86 18.46 -6.13 5.93
CA PRO A 86 19.61 -7.01 5.76
C PRO A 86 20.56 -6.53 4.66
N SER A 87 21.86 -6.73 4.83
CA SER A 87 22.89 -6.23 3.91
C SER A 87 22.86 -6.85 2.52
N TYR A 88 22.23 -8.02 2.36
CA TYR A 88 22.08 -8.72 1.06
C TYR A 88 20.92 -8.19 0.20
N ILE A 89 20.09 -7.30 0.75
CA ILE A 89 19.03 -6.61 0.01
C ILE A 89 19.64 -5.41 -0.72
N HIS A 90 19.54 -5.42 -2.05
CA HIS A 90 20.03 -4.37 -2.93
C HIS A 90 19.00 -3.24 -3.03
N ASP A 91 17.71 -3.57 -3.24
CA ASP A 91 16.63 -2.58 -3.33
C ASP A 91 16.01 -2.26 -1.96
N ARG A 92 16.75 -1.52 -1.14
CA ARG A 92 16.35 -1.18 0.24
C ARG A 92 15.08 -0.32 0.33
N HIS A 93 14.77 0.45 -0.72
CA HIS A 93 13.59 1.32 -0.77
C HIS A 93 12.29 0.52 -0.89
N ARG A 94 12.36 -0.72 -1.41
CA ARG A 94 11.19 -1.58 -1.59
C ARG A 94 10.99 -2.58 -0.45
N TYR A 95 11.95 -2.68 0.46
CA TYR A 95 11.95 -3.69 1.50
C TYR A 95 10.76 -3.53 2.46
N TRP A 96 10.65 -2.37 3.12
CA TRP A 96 9.57 -2.14 4.10
C TRP A 96 8.23 -1.90 3.44
N THR A 97 8.22 -1.25 2.27
CA THR A 97 6.98 -1.07 1.50
C THR A 97 6.36 -2.41 1.08
N GLY A 98 7.19 -3.41 0.73
CA GLY A 98 6.72 -4.76 0.46
C GLY A 98 6.07 -5.43 1.67
N TRP A 99 6.73 -5.39 2.83
CA TRP A 99 6.14 -5.91 4.07
C TRP A 99 4.88 -5.16 4.49
N GLY A 100 4.88 -3.83 4.35
CA GLY A 100 3.72 -2.98 4.60
C GLY A 100 2.52 -3.37 3.75
N ALA A 101 2.72 -3.64 2.45
CA ALA A 101 1.67 -4.11 1.55
C ALA A 101 1.05 -5.44 2.01
N LEU A 102 1.87 -6.41 2.43
CA LEU A 102 1.37 -7.70 2.95
C LEU A 102 0.54 -7.51 4.24
N LEU A 103 1.00 -6.66 5.16
CA LEU A 103 0.27 -6.35 6.40
C LEU A 103 -1.06 -5.62 6.13
N LEU A 104 -1.08 -4.69 5.17
CA LEU A 104 -2.29 -3.98 4.75
C LEU A 104 -3.34 -4.94 4.18
N VAL A 105 -2.92 -5.84 3.28
CA VAL A 105 -3.82 -6.84 2.70
C VAL A 105 -4.34 -7.79 3.78
N TRP A 106 -3.45 -8.29 4.65
CA TRP A 106 -3.83 -9.22 5.72
C TRP A 106 -4.80 -8.60 6.72
N SER A 107 -4.50 -7.40 7.23
CA SER A 107 -5.35 -6.68 8.18
C SER A 107 -6.73 -6.36 7.60
N THR A 108 -6.77 -5.92 6.33
CA THR A 108 -8.04 -5.63 5.63
C THR A 108 -8.86 -6.89 5.37
N SER A 109 -8.23 -8.03 5.06
CA SER A 109 -8.93 -9.32 4.90
C SER A 109 -9.53 -9.84 6.22
N ASN A 110 -8.99 -9.47 7.38
CA ASN A 110 -9.45 -10.02 8.67
C ASN A 110 -10.39 -9.11 9.47
N SER A 111 -10.43 -7.80 9.19
CA SER A 111 -11.25 -6.84 9.95
C SER A 111 -12.52 -6.44 9.20
N PRO A 112 -13.74 -6.80 9.68
CA PRO A 112 -15.00 -6.42 9.04
C PRO A 112 -15.18 -4.90 8.91
N MET A 113 -14.64 -4.13 9.85
CA MET A 113 -14.69 -2.66 9.82
C MET A 113 -13.87 -2.11 8.64
N LEU A 114 -12.64 -2.61 8.44
CA LEU A 114 -11.80 -2.21 7.31
C LEU A 114 -12.44 -2.67 5.99
N GLN A 115 -12.95 -3.90 5.93
CA GLN A 115 -13.68 -4.40 4.76
C GLN A 115 -14.87 -3.51 4.39
N SER A 116 -15.64 -3.02 5.38
CA SER A 116 -16.76 -2.11 5.11
C SER A 116 -16.32 -0.81 4.44
N ILE A 117 -15.13 -0.31 4.77
CA ILE A 117 -14.58 0.90 4.15
C ILE A 117 -14.17 0.61 2.70
N PHE A 118 -13.51 -0.52 2.44
CA PHE A 118 -12.97 -0.83 1.10
C PHE A 118 -13.97 -1.49 0.14
N ASN A 119 -15.05 -2.10 0.64
CA ASN A 119 -16.06 -2.77 -0.17
C ASN A 119 -17.25 -1.88 -0.55
N ASN A 120 -17.18 -0.58 -0.29
CA ASN A 120 -18.21 0.35 -0.72
C ASN A 120 -18.16 0.54 -2.26
N ARG A 121 -19.29 0.97 -2.86
CA ARG A 121 -19.40 1.14 -4.32
C ARG A 121 -18.39 2.13 -4.90
N PHE A 122 -18.09 3.19 -4.15
CA PHE A 122 -17.18 4.25 -4.57
C PHE A 122 -15.72 3.76 -4.63
N THR A 123 -15.23 3.12 -3.57
CA THR A 123 -13.90 2.54 -3.49
C THR A 123 -13.71 1.42 -4.51
N GLN A 124 -14.73 0.59 -4.75
CA GLN A 124 -14.69 -0.42 -5.81
C GLN A 124 -14.65 0.20 -7.21
N TYR A 125 -15.34 1.32 -7.44
CA TYR A 125 -15.24 2.07 -8.69
C TYR A 125 -13.82 2.65 -8.88
N LEU A 126 -13.25 3.27 -7.84
CA LEU A 126 -11.86 3.74 -7.85
C LEU A 126 -10.87 2.59 -8.11
N GLY A 127 -11.10 1.42 -7.50
CA GLY A 127 -10.29 0.23 -7.73
C GLY A 127 -10.29 -0.23 -9.20
N LYS A 128 -11.46 -0.21 -9.87
CA LYS A 128 -11.56 -0.59 -11.29
C LYS A 128 -10.78 0.33 -12.22
N ILE A 129 -10.77 1.63 -11.96
CA ILE A 129 -10.00 2.59 -12.77
C ILE A 129 -8.52 2.62 -12.38
N SER A 130 -8.19 2.26 -11.14
CA SER A 130 -6.83 2.37 -10.58
C SER A 130 -5.80 1.58 -11.37
N PHE A 131 -6.13 0.38 -11.87
CA PHE A 131 -5.18 -0.44 -12.61
C PHE A 131 -4.82 0.18 -13.97
N SER A 132 -5.82 0.63 -14.73
CA SER A 132 -5.58 1.32 -16.00
C SER A 132 -4.80 2.62 -15.79
N LEU A 133 -5.15 3.40 -14.75
CA LEU A 133 -4.40 4.59 -14.36
C LEU A 133 -2.97 4.23 -13.96
N TYR A 134 -2.75 3.15 -13.21
CA TYR A 134 -1.42 2.68 -12.81
C TYR A 134 -0.56 2.28 -14.02
N LEU A 135 -1.12 1.71 -15.07
CA LEU A 135 -0.35 1.42 -16.28
C LEU A 135 0.06 2.69 -17.03
N VAL A 136 -0.80 3.70 -17.05
CA VAL A 136 -0.63 4.89 -17.88
C VAL A 136 0.08 6.04 -17.14
N HIS A 137 0.01 6.10 -15.80
CA HIS A 137 0.51 7.24 -15.03
C HIS A 137 1.98 7.52 -15.28
N GLY A 138 2.84 6.49 -15.31
CA GLY A 138 4.27 6.65 -15.55
C GLY A 138 4.55 7.28 -16.91
N PHE A 139 3.86 6.82 -17.96
CA PHE A 139 3.97 7.39 -19.29
C PHE A 139 3.47 8.84 -19.32
N MET A 140 2.31 9.14 -18.73
CA MET A 140 1.76 10.49 -18.68
C MET A 140 2.67 11.45 -17.91
N ILE A 141 3.22 11.03 -16.77
CA ILE A 141 4.15 11.85 -15.99
C ILE A 141 5.41 12.14 -16.81
N HIS A 142 6.00 11.12 -17.43
CA HIS A 142 7.24 11.29 -18.16
C HIS A 142 7.09 12.09 -19.46
N THR A 143 5.96 11.96 -20.16
CA THR A 143 5.79 12.58 -21.48
C THR A 143 5.02 13.90 -21.44
N LEU A 144 3.94 13.97 -20.66
CA LEU A 144 3.09 15.17 -20.59
C LEU A 144 3.57 16.08 -19.48
N TYR A 145 3.62 15.58 -18.24
CA TYR A 145 3.90 16.41 -17.08
C TYR A 145 5.30 17.05 -17.14
N TYR A 146 6.36 16.27 -17.36
CA TYR A 146 7.72 16.83 -17.46
C TYR A 146 7.94 17.73 -18.69
N SER A 147 7.15 17.58 -19.77
CA SER A 147 7.21 18.48 -20.92
C SER A 147 6.46 19.78 -20.68
N LEU A 148 5.38 19.74 -19.88
CA LEU A 148 4.55 20.89 -19.57
C LEU A 148 5.17 21.76 -18.46
N LEU A 149 5.87 21.15 -17.51
CA LEU A 149 6.45 21.83 -16.35
C LEU A 149 7.35 23.02 -16.71
N PRO A 150 8.27 22.94 -17.70
CA PRO A 150 9.08 24.07 -18.15
C PRO A 150 8.25 25.20 -18.76
N VAL A 151 7.16 24.86 -19.49
CA VAL A 151 6.26 25.85 -20.09
C VAL A 151 5.53 26.64 -18.99
N VAL A 152 5.02 25.93 -17.97
CA VAL A 152 4.35 26.55 -16.83
C VAL A 152 5.35 27.38 -16.00
N TRP A 153 6.57 26.89 -15.77
CA TRP A 153 7.61 27.64 -15.08
C TRP A 153 8.05 28.91 -15.83
N ASN A 154 8.05 28.91 -17.16
CA ASN A 154 8.33 30.11 -17.94
C ASN A 154 7.22 31.18 -17.81
N ILE A 155 5.99 30.78 -17.52
CA ILE A 155 4.85 31.70 -17.37
C ILE A 155 4.77 32.26 -15.95
N PHE A 156 4.89 31.41 -14.93
CA PHE A 156 4.68 31.79 -13.53
C PHE A 156 5.96 32.11 -12.75
N GLY A 157 7.13 31.82 -13.34
CA GLY A 157 8.43 31.90 -12.68
C GLY A 157 8.73 30.67 -11.83
N SER A 158 10.01 30.49 -11.46
CA SER A 158 10.48 29.33 -10.68
C SER A 158 11.39 29.71 -9.51
N GLU A 159 11.47 30.99 -9.15
CA GLU A 159 12.46 31.47 -8.19
C GLU A 159 12.00 31.31 -6.73
N THR A 160 10.70 31.42 -6.46
CA THR A 160 10.14 31.28 -5.10
C THR A 160 9.44 29.93 -4.89
N HIS A 161 9.37 29.48 -3.63
CA HIS A 161 8.71 28.22 -3.27
C HIS A 161 7.23 28.21 -3.67
N LEU A 162 6.53 29.32 -3.45
CA LEU A 162 5.13 29.50 -3.83
C LEU A 162 4.93 29.40 -5.34
N GLN A 163 5.82 29.99 -6.15
CA GLN A 163 5.75 29.87 -7.60
C GLN A 163 5.92 28.42 -8.07
N LYS A 164 6.80 27.65 -7.43
CA LYS A 164 6.97 26.23 -7.75
C LYS A 164 5.74 25.40 -7.37
N GLU A 165 5.15 25.65 -6.21
CA GLU A 165 3.91 24.98 -5.78
C GLU A 165 2.72 25.31 -6.69
N VAL A 166 2.55 26.59 -7.05
CA VAL A 166 1.50 27.03 -7.98
C VAL A 166 1.72 26.41 -9.37
N SER A 167 2.95 26.44 -9.88
CA SER A 167 3.28 25.83 -11.17
C SER A 167 3.05 24.32 -11.17
N PHE A 168 3.38 23.65 -10.07
CA PHE A 168 3.12 22.22 -9.87
C PHE A 168 1.61 21.93 -9.91
N GLY A 169 0.81 22.68 -9.15
CA GLY A 169 -0.64 22.51 -9.10
C GLY A 169 -1.32 22.78 -10.45
N VAL A 170 -0.89 23.81 -11.16
CA VAL A 170 -1.39 24.14 -12.50
C VAL A 170 -1.02 23.07 -13.51
N ALA A 171 0.23 22.61 -13.53
CA ALA A 171 0.67 21.55 -14.43
C ALA A 171 -0.08 20.23 -14.18
N LEU A 172 -0.36 19.92 -12.92
CA LEU A 172 -1.15 18.74 -12.54
C LEU A 172 -2.64 18.89 -12.86
N GLY A 173 -3.18 20.11 -12.88
CA GLY A 173 -4.57 20.34 -13.31
C GLY A 173 -4.79 20.23 -14.83
N ILE A 174 -3.71 20.28 -15.62
CA ILE A 174 -3.75 20.19 -17.08
C ILE A 174 -3.61 18.73 -17.57
N VAL A 175 -3.00 17.85 -16.77
CA VAL A 175 -2.69 16.45 -17.10
C VAL A 175 -3.64 15.51 -16.36
#